data_AF-A0A349KJV9-F1
#
_entry.id   AF-A0A349KJV9-F1
#
_cell.length_a   1.000
_cell.length_b   1.000
_cell.length_c   1.000
_cell.angle_alpha   90.00
_cell.angle_beta   90.00
_cell.angle_gamma   90.00
#
_symmetry.space_group_name_H-M   'P 1'
#
loop_
_entity.id
_entity.type
_entity.pdbx_description
1 polymer ?
#
loop_
_entity_poly.entity_id
_entity_poly.type
_entity_poly.pdbx_seq_one_letter_code
_entity_poly.pdbx_strand_id
1 'polypeptide(L)'
;QGGFTANFPHLLDESAVHQAHIIAYALAQGYHTVEVTATAEEEWIDTIVGFKGGPLGGLGGPDCTPGYYNNEGQPNPNAQQSAPYGGGSIRFFELLKEWREDGNFEGLTFK
;
A
#
# COMPACT_ATOMS: atom_id res chain seq x y z
N GLN A 1 2.94 -0.92 0.29
CA GLN A 1 2.12 -1.31 -0.89
C GLN A 1 1.43 -0.06 -1.46
N GLY A 2 0.57 -0.19 -2.49
CA GLY A 2 -0.18 0.92 -3.09
C GLY A 2 -1.59 0.52 -3.50
N GLY A 3 -2.37 1.47 -4.04
CA GLY A 3 -3.69 1.21 -4.64
C GLY A 3 -3.58 1.03 -6.15
N PHE A 4 -3.94 -0.15 -6.67
CA PHE A 4 -3.81 -0.43 -8.11
C PHE A 4 -4.74 0.46 -8.95
N THR A 5 -4.19 1.09 -9.99
CA THR A 5 -4.92 1.95 -10.93
C THR A 5 -4.26 1.91 -12.31
N ALA A 6 -5.06 2.13 -13.36
CA ALA A 6 -4.56 2.27 -14.72
C ALA A 6 -3.69 3.54 -14.90
N ASN A 7 -3.94 4.59 -14.11
CA ASN A 7 -3.15 5.81 -14.13
C ASN A 7 -1.98 5.70 -13.14
N PHE A 8 -0.93 4.99 -13.56
CA PHE A 8 0.25 4.78 -12.73
C PHE A 8 0.92 6.08 -12.26
N PRO A 9 1.06 7.14 -13.09
CA PRO A 9 1.55 8.44 -12.62
C PRO A 9 0.78 9.02 -11.42
N HIS A 10 -0.54 8.87 -11.38
CA HIS A 10 -1.34 9.34 -10.25
C HIS A 10 -1.06 8.56 -8.96
N LEU A 11 -0.89 7.23 -9.05
CA LEU A 11 -0.45 6.43 -7.91
C LEU A 11 0.92 6.89 -7.39
N LEU A 12 1.86 7.17 -8.31
CA LEU A 12 3.19 7.64 -7.94
C LEU A 12 3.13 9.00 -7.25
N ASP A 13 2.30 9.92 -7.73
CA ASP A 13 2.10 11.24 -7.12
C ASP A 13 1.54 11.13 -5.70
N GLU A 14 0.48 10.35 -5.50
CA GLU A 14 -0.10 10.10 -4.17
C GLU A 14 0.90 9.48 -3.20
N SER A 15 1.71 8.52 -3.68
CA SER A 15 2.79 7.92 -2.90
C SER A 15 3.89 8.93 -2.56
N ALA A 16 4.28 9.78 -3.51
CA ALA A 16 5.32 10.79 -3.33
C ALA A 16 4.90 11.84 -2.31
N VAL A 17 3.65 12.33 -2.39
CA VAL A 17 3.08 13.27 -1.41
C VAL A 17 3.08 12.66 -0.01
N HIS A 18 2.69 11.38 0.12
CA HIS A 18 2.66 10.70 1.41
C HIS A 18 4.05 10.55 2.05
N GLN A 19 5.03 10.10 1.27
CA GLN A 19 6.42 9.96 1.75
C GLN A 19 7.04 11.32 2.09
N ALA A 20 6.82 12.34 1.25
CA ALA A 20 7.32 13.68 1.48
C ALA A 20 6.76 14.28 2.78
N HIS A 21 5.49 14.03 3.11
CA HIS A 21 4.89 14.48 4.37
C HIS A 21 5.60 13.90 5.60
N ILE A 22 5.87 12.58 5.60
CA ILE A 22 6.59 11.90 6.68
C ILE A 22 8.02 12.43 6.81
N ILE A 23 8.73 12.56 5.69
CA ILE A 23 10.11 13.07 5.66
C ILE A 23 10.17 14.51 6.15
N ALA A 24 9.23 15.37 5.72
CA ALA A 24 9.17 16.76 6.14
C ALA A 24 8.97 16.88 7.66
N TYR A 25 8.10 16.07 8.25
CA TYR A 25 7.93 16.03 9.69
C TYR A 25 9.21 15.59 10.42
N ALA A 26 9.83 14.49 9.98
CA ALA A 26 11.07 13.99 10.56
C ALA A 26 12.17 15.07 10.55
N LEU A 27 12.37 15.73 9.41
CA LEU A 27 13.35 16.82 9.27
C LEU A 27 13.02 18.01 10.17
N ALA A 28 11.74 18.41 10.26
CA ALA A 28 11.32 19.54 11.08
C ALA A 28 11.53 19.30 12.59
N GLN A 29 11.41 18.05 13.04
CA GLN A 29 11.63 17.66 14.44
C GLN A 29 13.08 17.24 14.73
N GLY A 30 13.95 17.20 13.71
CA GLY A 30 15.35 16.79 13.87
C GLY A 30 15.56 15.29 14.06
N TYR A 31 14.59 14.46 13.65
CA TYR A 31 14.75 13.01 13.60
C TYR A 31 15.59 12.58 12.40
N HIS A 32 16.36 11.52 12.58
CA HIS A 32 17.26 10.97 11.55
C HIS A 32 16.81 9.60 11.06
N THR A 33 15.94 8.92 11.80
CA THR A 33 15.42 7.60 11.47
C THR A 33 13.91 7.58 11.62
N VAL A 34 13.23 7.01 10.62
CA VAL A 34 11.80 6.71 10.66
C VAL A 34 11.64 5.22 10.39
N GLU A 35 11.00 4.51 11.29
CA GLU A 35 10.81 3.06 11.24
C GLU A 35 9.33 2.73 11.47
N VAL A 36 8.79 1.78 10.70
CA VAL A 36 7.48 1.21 10.98
C VAL A 36 7.59 0.28 12.20
N THR A 37 6.58 0.30 13.06
CA THR A 37 6.51 -0.68 14.16
C THR A 37 6.13 -2.06 13.62
N ALA A 38 6.64 -3.12 14.24
CA ALA A 38 6.28 -4.49 13.86
C ALA A 38 4.76 -4.73 13.94
N THR A 39 4.10 -4.17 14.94
CA THR A 39 2.64 -4.27 15.10
C THR A 39 1.90 -3.60 13.94
N ALA A 40 2.29 -2.38 13.54
CA ALA A 40 1.66 -1.71 12.41
C ALA A 40 1.90 -2.43 11.08
N GLU A 41 3.07 -3.04 10.89
CA GLU A 41 3.34 -3.88 9.72
C GLU A 41 2.42 -5.12 9.71
N GLU A 42 2.28 -5.81 10.84
CA GLU A 42 1.42 -6.99 10.98
C GLU A 42 -0.06 -6.65 10.74
N GLU A 43 -0.57 -5.58 11.36
CA GLU A 43 -1.94 -5.10 11.17
C GLU A 43 -2.22 -4.70 9.72
N TRP A 44 -1.22 -4.11 9.05
CA TRP A 44 -1.35 -3.77 7.63
C TRP A 44 -1.35 -5.02 6.74
N ILE A 45 -0.52 -6.03 7.05
CA ILE A 45 -0.56 -7.33 6.37
C ILE A 45 -1.94 -7.97 6.53
N ASP A 46 -2.48 -8.01 7.74
CA ASP A 46 -3.82 -8.53 8.03
C ASP A 46 -4.90 -7.81 7.23
N THR A 47 -4.78 -6.48 7.09
CA THR A 47 -5.67 -5.68 6.24
C THR A 47 -5.58 -6.11 4.78
N ILE A 48 -4.37 -6.27 4.23
CA ILE A 48 -4.16 -6.66 2.83
C ILE A 48 -4.71 -8.07 2.55
N VAL A 49 -4.40 -9.06 3.41
CA VAL A 49 -4.87 -10.44 3.22
C VAL A 49 -6.36 -10.60 3.52
N GLY A 50 -6.96 -9.69 4.30
CA GLY A 50 -8.38 -9.69 4.63
C GLY A 50 -9.31 -9.33 3.46
N PHE A 51 -8.79 -8.69 2.40
CA PHE A 51 -9.60 -8.36 1.22
C PHE A 51 -9.99 -9.59 0.41
N LYS A 52 -11.30 -9.77 0.21
CA LYS A 52 -11.86 -10.82 -0.65
C LYS A 52 -11.97 -10.32 -2.09
N GLY A 53 -11.69 -11.18 -3.07
CA GLY A 53 -11.79 -10.84 -4.51
C GLY A 53 -10.45 -10.70 -5.24
N GLY A 54 -9.34 -10.89 -4.53
CA GLY A 54 -8.00 -10.88 -5.09
C GLY A 54 -7.43 -9.47 -5.27
N PRO A 55 -6.09 -9.36 -5.38
CA PRO A 55 -5.33 -8.11 -5.36
C PRO A 55 -5.82 -7.03 -6.35
N LEU A 56 -6.34 -7.44 -7.50
CA LEU A 56 -6.62 -6.56 -8.65
C LEU A 56 -8.08 -6.62 -9.11
N GLY A 57 -9.02 -6.98 -8.23
CA GLY A 57 -10.44 -7.05 -8.59
C GLY A 57 -10.76 -8.06 -9.71
N GLY A 58 -10.04 -9.17 -9.75
CA GLY A 58 -10.18 -10.24 -10.75
C GLY A 58 -9.21 -10.18 -11.93
N LEU A 59 -8.49 -9.05 -12.14
CA LEU A 59 -7.41 -8.99 -13.13
C LEU A 59 -6.29 -9.95 -12.73
N GLY A 60 -5.87 -10.82 -13.65
CA GLY A 60 -4.90 -11.87 -13.36
C GLY A 60 -5.47 -13.06 -12.60
N GLY A 61 -6.80 -13.26 -12.62
CA GLY A 61 -7.45 -14.46 -12.12
C GLY A 61 -7.15 -15.72 -12.95
N PRO A 62 -7.58 -16.91 -12.50
CA PRO A 62 -7.36 -18.18 -13.18
C PRO A 62 -8.05 -18.27 -14.54
N ASP A 63 -9.14 -17.52 -14.74
CA ASP A 63 -9.88 -17.45 -16.00
C ASP A 63 -9.27 -16.47 -17.01
N CYS A 64 -8.25 -15.70 -16.61
CA CYS A 64 -7.52 -14.81 -17.53
C CYS A 64 -6.50 -15.60 -18.35
N THR A 65 -6.24 -15.15 -19.57
CA THR A 65 -5.11 -15.65 -20.36
C THR A 65 -3.79 -15.44 -19.62
N PRO A 66 -2.81 -16.35 -19.76
CA PRO A 66 -1.46 -16.17 -19.21
C PRO A 66 -0.87 -14.80 -19.55
N GLY A 67 -0.26 -14.16 -18.57
CA GLY A 67 0.50 -12.93 -18.75
C GLY A 67 1.09 -12.39 -17.44
N TYR A 68 1.65 -11.18 -17.51
CA TYR A 68 2.33 -10.52 -16.39
C TYR A 68 1.50 -10.46 -15.09
N TYR A 69 0.20 -10.20 -15.17
CA TYR A 69 -0.67 -10.04 -14.00
C TYR A 69 -0.96 -11.35 -13.24
N ASN A 70 -0.76 -12.51 -13.87
CA ASN A 70 -1.02 -13.81 -13.26
C ASN A 70 0.18 -14.76 -13.34
N ASN A 71 1.40 -14.20 -13.47
CA ASN A 71 2.64 -14.97 -13.54
C ASN A 71 2.59 -16.06 -14.61
N GLU A 72 2.12 -15.72 -15.83
CA GLU A 72 1.93 -16.68 -16.92
C GLU A 72 1.02 -17.87 -16.54
N GLY A 73 0.03 -17.62 -15.68
CA GLY A 73 -0.87 -18.63 -15.13
C GLY A 73 -0.26 -19.53 -14.04
N GLN A 74 0.97 -19.25 -13.58
CA GLN A 74 1.65 -20.06 -12.57
C GLN A 74 1.28 -19.62 -11.15
N PRO A 75 0.93 -20.56 -10.26
CA PRO A 75 0.58 -20.22 -8.88
C PRO A 75 1.76 -19.58 -8.15
N ASN A 76 1.47 -18.52 -7.38
CA ASN A 76 2.45 -17.86 -6.52
C ASN A 76 1.93 -17.87 -5.06
N PRO A 77 2.58 -18.62 -4.15
CA PRO A 77 2.14 -18.74 -2.76
C PRO A 77 2.20 -17.40 -1.99
N ASN A 78 3.02 -16.44 -2.44
CA ASN A 78 3.21 -15.14 -1.80
C ASN A 78 2.38 -14.02 -2.46
N ALA A 79 1.49 -14.36 -3.40
CA ALA A 79 0.72 -13.37 -4.16
C ALA A 79 -0.21 -12.51 -3.28
N GLN A 80 -0.76 -13.10 -2.21
CA GLN A 80 -1.72 -12.40 -1.34
C GLN A 80 -1.05 -11.34 -0.47
N GLN A 81 0.05 -11.65 0.23
CA GLN A 81 0.75 -10.65 1.05
C GLN A 81 1.40 -9.53 0.22
N SER A 82 1.72 -9.83 -1.05
CA SER A 82 2.31 -8.86 -2.00
C SER A 82 1.25 -8.07 -2.77
N ALA A 83 -0.03 -8.26 -2.46
CA ALA A 83 -1.14 -7.60 -3.11
C ALA A 83 -1.11 -6.08 -2.89
N PRO A 84 -1.57 -5.28 -3.87
CA PRO A 84 -1.99 -3.92 -3.59
C PRO A 84 -3.24 -3.92 -2.69
N TYR A 85 -3.59 -2.74 -2.18
CA TYR A 85 -4.76 -2.54 -1.35
C TYR A 85 -6.05 -2.94 -2.10
N GLY A 86 -6.77 -3.93 -1.56
CA GLY A 86 -7.92 -4.55 -2.22
C GLY A 86 -9.21 -3.71 -2.24
N GLY A 87 -9.27 -2.61 -1.50
CA GLY A 87 -10.40 -1.67 -1.52
C GLY A 87 -10.43 -0.72 -2.72
N GLY A 88 -9.47 -0.84 -3.64
CA GLY A 88 -9.32 0.01 -4.82
C GLY A 88 -8.51 1.28 -4.56
N SER A 89 -8.01 1.90 -5.64
CA SER A 89 -7.09 3.03 -5.53
C SER A 89 -7.70 4.27 -4.89
N ILE A 90 -8.98 4.56 -5.16
CA ILE A 90 -9.65 5.75 -4.61
C ILE A 90 -9.68 5.67 -3.07
N ARG A 91 -10.14 4.55 -2.51
CA ARG A 91 -10.18 4.36 -1.05
C ARG A 91 -8.78 4.35 -0.45
N PHE A 92 -7.79 3.80 -1.16
CA PHE A 92 -6.40 3.84 -0.71
C PHE A 92 -5.87 5.27 -0.60
N PHE A 93 -6.13 6.13 -1.59
CA PHE A 93 -5.69 7.53 -1.55
C PHE A 93 -6.40 8.31 -0.44
N GLU A 94 -7.68 8.06 -0.21
CA GLU A 94 -8.42 8.61 0.93
C GLU A 94 -7.79 8.18 2.26
N LEU A 95 -7.47 6.90 2.43
CA LEU A 95 -6.80 6.37 3.63
C LEU A 95 -5.45 7.07 3.88
N LEU A 96 -4.63 7.24 2.82
CA LEU A 96 -3.37 7.97 2.95
C LEU A 96 -3.57 9.44 3.32
N LYS A 97 -4.64 10.06 2.84
CA LYS A 97 -4.98 11.45 3.16
C LYS A 97 -5.46 11.58 4.60
N GLU A 98 -6.40 10.75 5.02
CA GLU A 98 -6.96 10.69 6.38
C GLU A 98 -5.82 10.51 7.41
N TRP A 99 -4.90 9.57 7.17
CA TRP A 99 -3.75 9.34 8.05
C TRP A 99 -2.83 10.57 8.16
N ARG A 100 -2.59 11.29 7.06
CA ARG A 100 -1.80 12.54 7.08
C ARG A 100 -2.51 13.67 7.82
N GLU A 101 -3.83 13.75 7.70
CA GLU A 101 -4.63 14.78 8.34
C GLU A 101 -4.75 14.57 9.85
N ASP A 102 -4.75 13.32 10.33
CA ASP A 102 -4.73 13.03 11.76
C ASP A 102 -3.38 13.43 12.41
N GLY A 103 -2.28 13.29 11.67
CA GLY A 103 -0.97 13.85 12.04
C GLY A 103 -0.32 13.22 13.28
N ASN A 104 -0.89 12.13 13.80
CA ASN A 104 -0.35 11.37 14.92
C ASN A 104 0.83 10.45 14.53
N PHE A 105 1.02 10.24 13.21
CA PHE A 105 1.98 9.32 12.62
C PHE A 105 1.85 7.89 13.18
N GLU A 106 0.61 7.41 13.36
CA GLU A 106 0.31 6.10 13.91
C GLU A 106 1.07 4.99 13.16
N GLY A 107 1.66 4.09 13.94
CA GLY A 107 2.46 2.98 13.45
C GLY A 107 3.91 3.31 13.11
N LEU A 108 4.33 4.59 13.16
CA LEU A 108 5.72 5.00 12.97
C LEU A 108 6.43 5.33 14.28
N THR A 109 7.73 5.06 14.29
CA THR A 109 8.65 5.52 15.32
C THR A 109 9.69 6.44 14.72
N PHE A 110 10.01 7.50 15.45
CA PHE A 110 10.98 8.51 15.04
C PHE A 110 12.14 8.53 16.03
N LYS A 111 13.37 8.54 15.53
CA LYS A 111 14.61 8.55 16.33
C LYS A 111 15.61 9.54 15.79
#